data_AF-A0A2V6FF49-F1
#
_entry.id   AF-A0A2V6FF49-F1
#
_cell.length_a   1.000
_cell.length_b   1.000
_cell.length_c   1.000
_cell.angle_alpha   90.00
_cell.angle_beta   90.00
_cell.angle_gamma   90.00
#
_symmetry.space_group_name_H-M   'P 1'
#
loop_
_entity.id
_entity.type
_entity.pdbx_description
1 polymer ?
#
loop_
_entity_poly.entity_id
_entity_poly.type
_entity_poly.pdbx_seq_one_letter_code
_entity_poly.pdbx_strand_id
1 'polypeptide(L)'
;MRPPKWGCGGWINRALELAQIKHVAVWGCGNFECWWPHQIFGNRRAERAGILEVHPWADDRPVKDRQRKGAILRENWRDLFERFSKGLANENIYVTIDLDCLCIEEAVTNWESGRFSVADLQWALGMLREFCQIIGGDICGAYSVPKYARRKQRFAAEFDHPKIKLPAGDQIRAINFETLEKLWPLLARPL
;
A
#
# COMPACT_ATOMS: atom_id res chain seq x y z
N MET A 1 1.94 -8.30 -6.27
CA MET A 1 1.22 -9.26 -5.37
C MET A 1 1.67 -10.68 -5.63
N ARG A 2 2.86 -11.04 -5.15
CA ARG A 2 3.51 -12.33 -5.42
C ARG A 2 2.84 -13.52 -4.72
N PRO A 3 3.16 -14.76 -5.13
CA PRO A 3 2.78 -15.95 -4.38
C PRO A 3 3.23 -15.86 -2.90
N PRO A 4 2.44 -16.41 -1.96
CA PRO A 4 2.57 -16.15 -0.52
C PRO A 4 3.89 -16.55 0.16
N LYS A 5 4.81 -17.21 -0.56
CA LYS A 5 6.13 -17.62 -0.06
C LYS A 5 7.29 -16.74 -0.55
N TRP A 6 7.02 -15.69 -1.33
CA TRP A 6 8.03 -15.00 -2.14
C TRP A 6 8.20 -13.50 -1.81
N GLY A 7 7.47 -12.96 -0.83
CA GLY A 7 7.63 -11.56 -0.39
C GLY A 7 6.59 -11.14 0.64
N CYS A 8 6.80 -9.97 1.27
CA CYS A 8 5.88 -9.37 2.24
C CYS A 8 4.46 -9.25 1.65
N GLY A 9 4.30 -8.76 0.41
CA GLY A 9 2.99 -8.65 -0.27
C GLY A 9 2.24 -9.96 -0.52
N GLY A 10 2.82 -11.11 -0.16
CA GLY A 10 2.15 -12.41 -0.20
C GLY A 10 1.07 -12.59 0.87
N TRP A 11 1.10 -11.78 1.95
CA TRP A 11 0.14 -11.90 3.06
C TRP A 11 -1.30 -11.62 2.63
N ILE A 12 -1.52 -10.75 1.63
CA ILE A 12 -2.89 -10.47 1.14
C ILE A 12 -3.53 -11.73 0.54
N ASN A 13 -2.74 -12.59 -0.11
CA ASN A 13 -3.25 -13.86 -0.59
C ASN A 13 -3.64 -14.81 0.55
N ARG A 14 -3.00 -14.70 1.72
CA ARG A 14 -3.40 -15.43 2.94
C ARG A 14 -4.64 -14.82 3.58
N ALA A 15 -4.76 -13.49 3.61
CA ALA A 15 -5.96 -12.83 4.10
C ALA A 15 -7.21 -13.21 3.28
N LEU A 16 -7.07 -13.31 1.95
CA LEU A 16 -8.14 -13.76 1.05
C LEU A 16 -8.55 -15.24 1.23
N GLU A 17 -7.80 -16.04 2.00
CA GLU A 17 -8.21 -17.41 2.36
C GLU A 17 -9.18 -17.43 3.56
N LEU A 18 -9.32 -16.31 4.28
CA LEU A 18 -10.23 -16.19 5.42
C LEU A 18 -11.66 -15.90 4.93
N ALA A 19 -12.62 -16.72 5.34
CA ALA A 19 -14.01 -16.59 4.91
C ALA A 19 -14.69 -15.26 5.33
N GLN A 20 -14.13 -14.58 6.34
CA GLN A 20 -14.63 -13.29 6.82
C GLN A 20 -14.20 -12.13 5.92
N ILE A 21 -13.14 -12.31 5.11
CA ILE A 21 -12.63 -11.28 4.21
C ILE A 21 -13.39 -11.38 2.89
N LYS A 22 -14.38 -10.48 2.72
CA LYS A 22 -15.21 -10.41 1.50
C LYS A 22 -14.48 -9.75 0.33
N HIS A 23 -13.62 -8.79 0.64
CA HIS A 23 -12.98 -7.91 -0.34
C HIS A 23 -11.65 -7.37 0.20
N VAL A 24 -10.69 -7.15 -0.68
CA VAL A 24 -9.44 -6.44 -0.39
C VAL A 24 -9.19 -5.41 -1.49
N ALA A 25 -8.87 -4.18 -1.11
CA ALA A 25 -8.43 -3.14 -2.03
C ALA A 25 -7.03 -2.66 -1.66
N VAL A 26 -6.14 -2.53 -2.65
CA VAL A 26 -4.79 -2.02 -2.47
C VAL A 26 -4.63 -0.73 -3.26
N TRP A 27 -4.25 0.35 -2.59
CA TRP A 27 -4.17 1.69 -3.18
C TRP A 27 -2.75 2.25 -3.15
N GLY A 28 -2.36 2.93 -4.22
CA GLY A 28 -1.10 3.68 -4.29
C GLY A 28 0.15 2.86 -4.53
N CYS A 29 0.03 1.59 -4.94
CA CYS A 29 1.20 0.79 -5.31
C CYS A 29 1.98 1.47 -6.44
N GLY A 30 3.23 1.85 -6.17
CA GLY A 30 4.14 2.40 -7.18
C GLY A 30 4.85 1.33 -8.03
N ASN A 31 4.75 0.06 -7.63
CA ASN A 31 5.71 -0.95 -8.02
C ASN A 31 5.56 -1.43 -9.49
N PHE A 32 6.69 -1.83 -10.10
CA PHE A 32 6.78 -2.45 -11.43
C PHE A 32 5.91 -3.72 -11.57
N GLU A 33 5.59 -4.38 -10.45
CA GLU A 33 4.78 -5.61 -10.39
C GLU A 33 3.35 -5.48 -10.89
N CYS A 34 2.77 -4.27 -10.87
CA CYS A 34 1.40 -4.05 -11.32
C CYS A 34 1.26 -4.05 -12.85
N TRP A 35 2.38 -4.18 -13.56
CA TRP A 35 2.50 -3.90 -14.98
C TRP A 35 3.07 -5.08 -15.75
N TRP A 36 2.78 -5.18 -17.04
CA TRP A 36 3.33 -6.25 -17.88
C TRP A 36 4.87 -6.12 -17.98
N PRO A 37 5.64 -7.22 -17.88
CA PRO A 37 5.21 -8.62 -17.74
C PRO A 37 4.99 -9.08 -16.29
N HIS A 38 5.40 -8.31 -15.28
CA HIS A 38 5.43 -8.75 -13.88
C HIS A 38 4.04 -8.96 -13.25
N GLN A 39 2.98 -8.37 -13.82
CA GLN A 39 1.58 -8.64 -13.43
C GLN A 39 1.16 -10.10 -13.62
N ILE A 40 1.94 -10.94 -14.31
CA ILE A 40 1.69 -12.39 -14.43
C ILE A 40 1.69 -13.07 -13.06
N PHE A 41 2.49 -12.57 -12.12
CA PHE A 41 2.59 -13.14 -10.77
C PHE A 41 1.51 -12.64 -9.81
N GLY A 42 0.65 -11.71 -10.24
CA GLY A 42 -0.47 -11.20 -9.47
C GLY A 42 -1.62 -12.22 -9.33
N ASN A 43 -2.44 -12.07 -8.27
CA ASN A 43 -3.61 -12.92 -8.06
C ASN A 43 -4.78 -12.54 -8.99
N ARG A 44 -4.61 -12.82 -10.29
CA ARG A 44 -5.58 -12.58 -11.36
C ARG A 44 -6.92 -13.29 -11.14
N ARG A 45 -6.94 -14.38 -10.37
CA ARG A 45 -8.18 -15.09 -10.04
C ARG A 45 -9.01 -14.26 -9.07
N ALA A 46 -8.41 -13.73 -8.01
CA ALA A 46 -9.07 -12.83 -7.08
C ALA A 46 -9.53 -11.53 -7.75
N GLU A 47 -8.68 -10.93 -8.60
CA GLU A 47 -9.05 -9.72 -9.36
C GLU A 47 -10.26 -9.96 -10.28
N ARG A 48 -10.31 -11.11 -10.98
CA ARG A 48 -11.45 -11.46 -11.84
C ARG A 48 -12.71 -11.79 -11.05
N ALA A 49 -12.57 -12.36 -9.86
CA ALA A 49 -13.70 -12.65 -8.97
C ALA A 49 -14.23 -11.39 -8.25
N GLY A 50 -13.56 -10.24 -8.39
CA GLY A 50 -13.96 -8.99 -7.75
C GLY A 50 -13.70 -8.95 -6.25
N ILE A 51 -12.95 -9.91 -5.69
CA ILE A 51 -12.59 -9.95 -4.27
C ILE A 51 -11.24 -9.25 -3.98
N LEU A 52 -10.50 -8.87 -5.03
CA LEU A 52 -9.26 -8.11 -4.95
C LEU A 52 -9.27 -6.97 -5.97
N GLU A 53 -9.05 -5.74 -5.51
CA GLU A 53 -8.82 -4.58 -6.37
C GLU A 53 -7.43 -4.00 -6.11
N VAL A 54 -6.75 -3.58 -7.19
CA VAL A 54 -5.40 -3.02 -7.11
C VAL A 54 -5.34 -1.74 -7.94
N HIS A 55 -5.05 -0.64 -7.24
CA HIS A 55 -5.05 0.73 -7.73
C HIS A 55 -3.63 1.32 -7.74
N PRO A 56 -2.80 0.98 -8.74
CA PRO A 56 -1.45 1.51 -8.88
C PRO A 56 -1.44 2.89 -9.51
N TRP A 57 -0.43 3.69 -9.19
CA TRP A 57 -0.16 4.97 -9.84
C TRP A 57 0.25 4.79 -11.30
N ALA A 58 -0.36 5.54 -12.21
CA ALA A 58 -0.09 5.47 -13.64
C ALA A 58 0.40 6.80 -14.26
N ASP A 59 0.65 7.83 -13.44
CA ASP A 59 1.07 9.17 -13.90
C ASP A 59 2.27 9.11 -14.84
N ASP A 60 3.31 8.36 -14.47
CA ASP A 60 4.55 8.25 -15.25
C ASP A 60 4.52 7.08 -16.24
N ARG A 61 3.34 6.48 -16.48
CA ARG A 61 3.17 5.36 -17.40
C ARG A 61 2.72 5.81 -18.79
N PRO A 62 3.05 5.06 -19.85
CA PRO A 62 2.50 5.26 -21.19
C PRO A 62 0.97 5.27 -21.18
N VAL A 63 0.36 6.00 -22.12
CA VAL A 63 -1.11 6.15 -22.23
C VAL A 63 -1.86 4.81 -22.20
N LYS A 64 -1.32 3.79 -22.87
CA LYS A 64 -1.89 2.43 -22.88
C LYS A 64 -2.05 1.83 -21.47
N ASP A 65 -1.14 2.13 -20.56
CA ASP A 65 -1.08 1.58 -19.22
C ASP A 65 -1.98 2.38 -18.26
N ARG A 66 -2.17 3.68 -18.54
CA ARG A 66 -3.15 4.53 -17.82
C ARG A 66 -4.58 4.04 -17.97
N GLN A 67 -4.88 3.28 -19.02
CA GLN A 67 -6.19 2.67 -19.26
C GLN A 67 -6.37 1.32 -18.54
N ARG A 68 -5.35 0.81 -17.82
CA ARG A 68 -5.49 -0.41 -17.01
C ARG A 68 -6.62 -0.21 -15.99
N LYS A 69 -7.56 -1.15 -15.94
CA LYS A 69 -8.63 -1.15 -14.93
C LYS A 69 -8.06 -0.98 -13.51
N GLY A 70 -8.60 -0.02 -12.77
CA GLY A 70 -8.20 0.31 -11.41
C GLY A 70 -6.98 1.23 -11.31
N ALA A 71 -6.24 1.50 -12.39
CA ALA A 71 -5.14 2.46 -12.36
C ALA A 71 -5.64 3.85 -11.93
N ILE A 72 -4.83 4.54 -11.13
CA ILE A 72 -5.12 5.87 -10.60
C ILE A 72 -4.09 6.87 -11.10
N LEU A 73 -4.55 8.12 -11.25
CA LEU A 73 -3.74 9.28 -11.60
C LEU A 73 -3.89 10.33 -10.51
N ARG A 74 -2.89 11.21 -10.37
CA ARG A 74 -2.93 12.27 -9.36
C ARG A 74 -4.18 13.13 -9.44
N GLU A 75 -4.69 13.34 -10.65
CA GLU A 75 -5.87 14.15 -10.93
C GLU A 75 -7.21 13.49 -10.55
N ASN A 76 -7.30 12.15 -10.47
CA ASN A 76 -8.59 11.46 -10.36
C ASN A 76 -8.69 10.46 -9.20
N TRP A 77 -7.59 10.19 -8.49
CA TRP A 77 -7.58 9.14 -7.47
C TRP A 77 -8.55 9.44 -6.31
N ARG A 78 -8.73 10.73 -5.93
CA ARG A 78 -9.67 11.13 -4.88
C ARG A 78 -11.11 10.79 -5.27
N ASP A 79 -11.54 11.16 -6.46
CA ASP A 79 -12.90 10.85 -6.94
C ASP A 79 -13.15 9.33 -7.05
N LEU A 80 -12.12 8.56 -7.40
CA LEU A 80 -12.18 7.10 -7.42
C LEU A 80 -12.27 6.54 -6.00
N PHE A 81 -11.47 7.05 -5.08
CA PHE A 81 -11.42 6.62 -3.68
C PHE A 81 -12.71 6.97 -2.91
N GLU A 82 -13.29 8.13 -3.18
CA GLU A 82 -14.59 8.52 -2.61
C GLU A 82 -15.70 7.57 -3.07
N ARG A 83 -15.79 7.28 -4.37
CA ARG A 83 -16.77 6.32 -4.91
C ARG A 83 -16.57 4.91 -4.32
N PHE A 84 -15.32 4.50 -4.19
CA PHE A 84 -14.97 3.24 -3.52
C PHE A 84 -15.44 3.23 -2.07
N SER A 85 -15.13 4.27 -1.29
CA SER A 85 -15.52 4.40 0.11
C SER A 85 -17.04 4.38 0.30
N LYS A 86 -17.78 5.09 -0.57
CA LYS A 86 -19.25 5.04 -0.60
C LYS A 86 -19.80 3.65 -0.92
N GLY A 87 -19.12 2.90 -1.79
CA GLY A 87 -19.47 1.51 -2.11
C GLY A 87 -19.29 0.54 -0.93
N LEU A 88 -18.48 0.90 0.06
CA LEU A 88 -18.26 0.14 1.29
C LEU A 88 -19.16 0.60 2.46
N ALA A 89 -20.21 1.39 2.18
CA ALA A 89 -21.02 2.01 3.23
C ALA A 89 -21.53 0.99 4.27
N ASN A 90 -21.28 1.29 5.55
CA ASN A 90 -21.62 0.48 6.73
C ASN A 90 -20.88 -0.87 6.85
N GLU A 91 -19.86 -1.13 6.04
CA GLU A 91 -19.01 -2.31 6.22
C GLU A 91 -17.96 -2.06 7.32
N ASN A 92 -17.56 -3.16 7.96
CA ASN A 92 -16.43 -3.17 8.88
C ASN A 92 -15.13 -3.34 8.08
N ILE A 93 -14.19 -2.42 8.26
CA ILE A 93 -12.94 -2.43 7.52
C ILE A 93 -11.72 -2.48 8.45
N TYR A 94 -10.67 -3.12 7.95
CA TYR A 94 -9.33 -3.09 8.52
C TYR A 94 -8.42 -2.30 7.58
N VAL A 95 -7.68 -1.32 8.11
CA VAL A 95 -6.81 -0.45 7.30
C VAL A 95 -5.34 -0.70 7.63
N THR A 96 -4.56 -1.13 6.65
CA THR A 96 -3.10 -1.23 6.75
C THR A 96 -2.46 -0.12 5.91
N ILE A 97 -1.53 0.63 6.50
CA ILE A 97 -0.74 1.65 5.81
C ILE A 97 0.71 1.19 5.76
N ASP A 98 1.15 0.74 4.58
CA ASP A 98 2.58 0.59 4.29
C ASP A 98 3.16 1.97 3.99
N LEU A 99 4.11 2.44 4.79
CA LEU A 99 4.69 3.78 4.62
C LEU A 99 5.41 3.94 3.28
N ASP A 100 5.70 2.85 2.55
CA ASP A 100 6.25 2.95 1.20
C ASP A 100 5.25 3.50 0.18
N CYS A 101 3.97 3.66 0.53
CA CYS A 101 2.99 4.35 -0.31
C CYS A 101 3.15 5.89 -0.32
N LEU A 102 3.88 6.45 0.66
CA LEU A 102 4.14 7.88 0.79
C LEU A 102 5.30 8.35 -0.07
N CYS A 103 5.34 9.65 -0.37
CA CYS A 103 6.45 10.28 -1.05
C CYS A 103 7.73 10.30 -0.18
N ILE A 104 8.88 10.44 -0.84
CA ILE A 104 10.22 10.34 -0.21
C ILE A 104 10.43 11.38 0.90
N GLU A 105 9.74 12.52 0.82
CA GLU A 105 9.82 13.60 1.80
C GLU A 105 9.13 13.26 3.13
N GLU A 106 8.14 12.37 3.10
CA GLU A 106 7.27 12.09 4.25
C GLU A 106 7.43 10.67 4.80
N ALA A 107 8.11 9.77 4.08
CA ALA A 107 8.52 8.49 4.65
C ALA A 107 9.84 8.00 4.05
N VAL A 108 10.72 7.51 4.93
CA VAL A 108 11.90 6.76 4.52
C VAL A 108 11.64 5.28 4.77
N THR A 109 11.72 4.48 3.71
CA THR A 109 11.47 3.03 3.77
C THR A 109 12.64 2.23 3.17
N ASN A 110 12.56 0.91 3.25
CA ASN A 110 13.49 0.01 2.55
C ASN A 110 13.12 -0.17 1.06
N TRP A 111 11.95 0.33 0.64
CA TRP A 111 11.38 0.12 -0.69
C TRP A 111 11.22 1.45 -1.44
N GLU A 112 10.81 1.38 -2.70
CA GLU A 112 10.58 2.56 -3.52
C GLU A 112 9.43 3.40 -2.94
N SER A 113 9.63 4.71 -2.83
CA SER A 113 8.59 5.62 -2.37
C SER A 113 7.43 5.71 -3.35
N GLY A 114 6.23 5.80 -2.81
CA GLY A 114 5.00 6.05 -3.53
C GLY A 114 4.78 7.53 -3.81
N ARG A 115 3.51 7.93 -3.91
CA ARG A 115 3.11 9.29 -4.32
C ARG A 115 2.04 9.91 -3.43
N PHE A 116 1.56 9.19 -2.42
CA PHE A 116 0.69 9.82 -1.45
C PHE A 116 1.47 10.81 -0.61
N SER A 117 0.83 11.91 -0.24
CA SER A 117 1.28 12.67 0.91
C SER A 117 0.56 12.22 2.18
N VAL A 118 1.06 12.64 3.35
CA VAL A 118 0.37 12.47 4.63
C VAL A 118 -1.01 13.11 4.55
N ALA A 119 -1.13 14.30 3.96
CA ALA A 119 -2.42 14.97 3.78
C ALA A 119 -3.40 14.15 2.92
N ASP A 120 -2.90 13.42 1.92
CA ASP A 120 -3.73 12.51 1.12
C ASP A 120 -4.25 11.33 1.95
N LEU A 121 -3.39 10.72 2.78
CA LEU A 121 -3.79 9.64 3.67
C LEU A 121 -4.75 10.12 4.76
N GLN A 122 -4.55 11.32 5.30
CA GLN A 122 -5.49 11.94 6.25
C GLN A 122 -6.87 12.12 5.63
N TRP A 123 -6.92 12.64 4.39
CA TRP A 123 -8.15 12.77 3.63
C TRP A 123 -8.81 11.41 3.38
N ALA A 124 -8.04 10.41 2.92
CA ALA A 124 -8.55 9.06 2.64
C ALA A 124 -9.10 8.38 3.89
N LEU A 125 -8.42 8.49 5.03
CA LEU A 125 -8.91 7.97 6.31
C LEU A 125 -10.19 8.68 6.77
N GLY A 126 -10.30 9.99 6.53
CA GLY A 126 -11.53 10.75 6.76
C GLY A 126 -12.69 10.21 5.93
N MET A 127 -12.49 10.00 4.64
CA MET A 127 -13.49 9.42 3.73
C MET A 127 -13.92 8.03 4.15
N LEU A 128 -12.97 7.17 4.53
CA LEU A 128 -13.30 5.83 5.01
C LEU A 128 -14.12 5.88 6.30
N ARG A 129 -13.83 6.79 7.24
CA ARG A 129 -14.60 6.95 8.48
C ARG A 129 -15.99 7.53 8.26
N GLU A 130 -16.18 8.31 7.21
CA GLU A 130 -17.50 8.86 6.86
C GLU A 130 -18.47 7.76 6.43
N PHE A 131 -17.98 6.77 5.68
CA PHE A 131 -18.84 5.72 5.10
C PHE A 131 -18.73 4.36 5.80
N CYS A 132 -17.62 4.05 6.45
CA CYS A 132 -17.30 2.72 6.96
C CYS A 132 -16.96 2.73 8.46
N GLN A 133 -17.04 1.55 9.08
CA GLN A 133 -16.58 1.35 10.44
C GLN A 133 -15.14 0.78 10.44
N ILE A 134 -14.16 1.61 10.79
CA ILE A 134 -12.77 1.13 10.97
C ILE A 134 -12.69 0.35 12.29
N ILE A 135 -12.59 -0.98 12.20
CA ILE A 135 -12.54 -1.89 13.36
C ILE A 135 -11.11 -2.21 13.80
N GLY A 136 -10.12 -1.82 13.00
CA GLY A 136 -8.71 -1.99 13.31
C GLY A 136 -7.81 -1.49 12.18
N GLY A 137 -6.52 -1.39 12.48
CA GLY A 137 -5.52 -1.06 11.49
C GLY A 137 -4.09 -1.14 12.00
N ASP A 138 -3.15 -1.00 11.09
CA ASP A 138 -1.72 -0.96 11.37
C ASP A 138 -1.01 0.05 10.46
N ILE A 139 0.16 0.50 10.91
CA ILE A 139 1.12 1.24 10.08
C ILE A 139 2.43 0.44 10.08
N CYS A 140 2.95 0.14 8.90
CA CYS A 140 4.17 -0.66 8.71
C CYS A 140 5.07 -0.05 7.62
N GLY A 141 6.15 -0.73 7.25
CA GLY A 141 7.00 -0.29 6.12
C GLY A 141 8.04 0.79 6.42
N ALA A 142 8.05 1.36 7.63
CA ALA A 142 9.12 2.27 8.04
C ALA A 142 10.52 1.65 7.87
N TYR A 143 11.50 2.46 7.48
CA TYR A 143 12.87 1.99 7.31
C TYR A 143 13.39 1.28 8.56
N SER A 144 13.97 0.11 8.33
CA SER A 144 14.75 -0.62 9.31
C SER A 144 16.08 -1.05 8.72
N VAL A 145 17.13 -1.11 9.55
CA VAL A 145 18.40 -1.67 9.12
C VAL A 145 18.18 -3.16 8.80
N PRO A 146 18.45 -3.61 7.55
CA PRO A 146 18.18 -5.00 7.19
C PRO A 146 19.00 -5.97 8.04
N LYS A 147 18.32 -6.93 8.68
CA LYS A 147 18.94 -8.01 9.45
C LYS A 147 18.41 -9.34 8.95
N TYR A 148 19.31 -10.21 8.48
CA TYR A 148 18.95 -11.51 7.91
C TYR A 148 19.51 -12.65 8.75
N ALA A 149 18.65 -13.59 9.13
CA ALA A 149 19.07 -14.77 9.89
C ALA A 149 19.83 -15.80 9.02
N ARG A 150 19.56 -15.83 7.71
CA ARG A 150 20.13 -16.83 6.78
C ARG A 150 20.66 -16.17 5.50
N ARG A 151 21.74 -16.71 4.96
CA ARG A 151 22.32 -16.26 3.67
C ARG A 151 21.34 -16.30 2.50
N LYS A 152 20.49 -17.33 2.43
CA LYS A 152 19.46 -17.46 1.38
C LYS A 152 18.40 -16.36 1.47
N GLN A 153 18.04 -15.93 2.69
CA GLN A 153 17.11 -14.81 2.89
C GLN A 153 17.74 -13.49 2.46
N ARG A 154 19.01 -13.28 2.83
CA ARG A 154 19.78 -12.11 2.39
C ARG A 154 19.83 -12.02 0.86
N PHE A 155 20.19 -13.11 0.17
CA PHE A 155 20.21 -13.15 -1.29
C PHE A 155 18.84 -12.82 -1.91
N ALA A 156 17.77 -13.43 -1.42
CA ALA A 156 16.43 -13.17 -1.93
C ALA A 156 15.97 -11.72 -1.70
N ALA A 157 16.32 -11.14 -0.54
CA ALA A 157 15.98 -9.77 -0.22
C ALA A 157 16.81 -8.77 -1.05
N GLU A 158 18.12 -9.00 -1.21
CA GLU A 158 19.02 -8.12 -1.97
C GLU A 158 18.77 -8.19 -3.49
N PHE A 159 18.27 -9.32 -4.02
CA PHE A 159 17.98 -9.47 -5.45
C PHE A 159 16.94 -8.47 -5.96
N ASP A 160 15.95 -8.14 -5.12
CA ASP A 160 14.82 -7.28 -5.47
C ASP A 160 14.88 -5.93 -4.75
N HIS A 161 15.95 -5.67 -3.99
CA HIS A 161 16.07 -4.47 -3.19
C HIS A 161 16.43 -3.27 -4.06
N PRO A 162 15.65 -2.17 -4.01
CA PRO A 162 16.02 -0.95 -4.72
C PRO A 162 17.30 -0.35 -4.12
N LYS A 163 18.09 0.30 -4.97
CA LYS A 163 19.29 1.05 -4.54
C LYS A 163 18.90 2.48 -4.20
N ILE A 164 18.57 2.72 -2.93
CA ILE A 164 18.08 4.01 -2.44
C ILE A 164 19.20 4.73 -1.68
N LYS A 165 19.31 6.05 -1.89
CA LYS A 165 20.17 6.90 -1.05
C LYS A 165 19.43 7.24 0.24
N LEU A 166 19.97 6.81 1.36
CA LEU A 166 19.35 7.00 2.67
C LEU A 166 19.90 8.26 3.36
N PRO A 167 19.04 9.06 4.03
CA PRO A 167 19.45 10.12 4.93
C PRO A 167 20.23 9.59 6.16
N ALA A 168 20.71 10.51 7.01
CA ALA A 168 21.30 10.14 8.29
C ALA A 168 20.26 9.45 9.20
N GLY A 169 20.70 8.53 10.06
CA GLY A 169 19.77 7.67 10.82
C GLY A 169 18.86 8.41 11.82
N ASP A 170 19.30 9.55 12.33
CA ASP A 170 18.49 10.50 13.11
C ASP A 170 17.41 11.18 12.27
N GLN A 171 17.75 11.62 11.06
CA GLN A 171 16.79 12.19 10.10
C GLN A 171 15.73 11.17 9.69
N ILE A 172 16.13 9.92 9.42
CA ILE A 172 15.19 8.83 9.10
C ILE A 172 14.16 8.65 10.21
N ARG A 173 14.63 8.63 11.47
CA ARG A 173 13.74 8.51 12.63
C ARG A 173 12.81 9.72 12.70
N ALA A 174 13.34 10.94 12.60
CA ALA A 174 12.53 12.15 12.69
C ALA A 174 11.40 12.17 11.64
N ILE A 175 11.71 11.92 10.37
CA ILE A 175 10.73 11.90 9.27
C ILE A 175 9.63 10.86 9.52
N ASN A 176 10.02 9.61 9.82
CA ASN A 176 9.04 8.55 10.01
C ASN A 176 8.20 8.75 11.29
N PHE A 177 8.78 9.27 12.37
CA PHE A 177 8.05 9.59 13.59
C PHE A 177 7.03 10.71 13.37
N GLU A 178 7.40 11.78 12.66
CA GLU A 178 6.48 12.88 12.34
C GLU A 178 5.26 12.36 11.55
N THR A 179 5.48 11.47 10.59
CA THR A 179 4.41 10.83 9.82
C THR A 179 3.52 9.94 10.69
N LEU A 180 4.12 9.15 11.58
CA LEU A 180 3.36 8.32 12.53
C LEU A 180 2.49 9.17 13.46
N GLU A 181 3.03 10.27 13.99
CA GLU A 181 2.29 11.20 14.86
C GLU A 181 1.07 11.81 14.17
N LYS A 182 1.16 12.07 12.85
CA LYS A 182 0.06 12.63 12.06
C LYS A 182 -1.00 11.59 11.67
N LEU A 183 -0.62 10.34 11.42
CA LEU A 183 -1.52 9.30 10.92
C LEU A 183 -2.11 8.41 12.02
N TRP A 184 -1.32 8.09 13.05
CA TRP A 184 -1.73 7.15 14.10
C TRP A 184 -3.02 7.56 14.82
N PRO A 185 -3.23 8.83 15.22
CA PRO A 185 -4.48 9.25 15.87
C PRO A 185 -5.72 9.04 14.99
N LEU A 186 -5.58 9.12 13.67
CA LEU A 186 -6.68 8.92 12.72
C LEU A 186 -7.05 7.45 12.54
N LEU A 187 -6.09 6.54 12.72
CA LEU A 187 -6.35 5.09 12.71
C LEU A 187 -6.84 4.59 14.07
N ALA A 188 -6.18 5.01 15.15
CA ALA A 188 -6.44 4.51 16.51
C ALA A 188 -7.62 5.20 17.22
N ARG A 189 -8.30 6.16 16.56
CA ARG A 189 -9.47 6.83 17.15
C ARG A 189 -10.54 5.79 17.52
N PRO A 190 -11.06 5.82 18.76
CA PRO A 190 -12.17 4.98 19.18
C PRO A 190 -13.39 5.17 18.28
N LEU A 191 -14.21 4.13 18.20
CA LEU A 191 -15.53 4.16 17.57
C LEU A 191 -16.47 5.13 18.30
#